data_AF-A0A9E5EVX4-F1
#
_entry.id   AF-A0A9E5EVX4-F1
#
_cell.length_a   1.000
_cell.length_b   1.000
_cell.length_c   1.000
_cell.angle_alpha   90.00
_cell.angle_beta   90.00
_cell.angle_gamma   90.00
#
_symmetry.space_group_name_H-M   'P 1'
#
loop_
_entity.id
_entity.type
_entity.pdbx_description
1 polymer ?
#
loop_
_entity_poly.entity_id
_entity_poly.type
_entity_poly.pdbx_seq_one_letter_code
_entity_poly.pdbx_strand_id
1 'polypeptide(L)' 'MITHNQPTDFASEQEVRWCPGCGDYAILAQVKKMLSDMPLLREEQVFLSGIGCASRMPNYL' A
#
# COMPACT_ATOMS: atom_id res chain seq x y z
N MET A 1 9.24 22.03 0.30
CA MET A 1 9.65 20.95 -0.62
C MET A 1 8.46 20.01 -0.69
N ILE A 2 7.78 19.94 -1.84
CA ILE A 2 6.57 19.11 -1.98
C ILE A 2 7.05 17.72 -2.42
N THR A 3 6.83 16.72 -1.58
CA THR A 3 7.13 15.32 -1.90
C THR A 3 6.11 14.84 -2.93
N HIS A 4 6.48 14.84 -4.21
CA HIS A 4 5.66 14.29 -5.28
C HIS A 4 5.78 12.76 -5.28
N ASN A 5 5.06 12.10 -4.36
CA ASN A 5 4.84 10.66 -4.46
C ASN A 5 3.66 10.39 -5.40
N GLN A 6 3.68 9.30 -6.14
CA GLN A 6 2.55 8.75 -6.89
C GLN A 6 2.08 7.45 -6.25
N PRO A 7 0.81 7.05 -6.40
CA PRO A 7 0.33 5.78 -5.84
C PRO A 7 1.08 4.55 -6.37
N THR A 8 1.63 4.66 -7.57
CA THR A 8 2.48 3.64 -8.21
C THR A 8 3.83 3.47 -7.55
N ASP A 9 4.35 4.50 -6.88
CA ASP A 9 5.61 4.43 -6.12
C ASP A 9 5.46 3.57 -4.86
N PHE A 10 4.20 3.26 -4.49
CA PHE A 10 3.82 2.31 -3.46
C PHE A 10 3.26 1.01 -4.02
N ALA A 11 3.68 0.60 -5.21
CA ALA A 11 3.33 -0.72 -5.74
C ALA A 11 4.53 -1.66 -5.73
N SER A 12 4.32 -2.85 -5.17
CA SER A 12 5.23 -3.98 -5.27
C SER A 12 5.02 -4.75 -6.58
N GLU A 13 6.09 -5.38 -7.07
CA GLU A 13 6.07 -6.30 -8.21
C GLU A 13 5.40 -7.64 -7.87
N GLN A 14 5.13 -7.91 -6.60
CA GLN A 14 4.50 -9.15 -6.16
C GLN A 14 3.02 -9.20 -6.55
N GLU A 15 2.62 -10.33 -7.13
CA GLU A 15 1.22 -10.59 -7.42
C GLU A 15 0.39 -10.69 -6.13
N VAL A 16 -0.75 -10.00 -6.11
CA VAL A 16 -1.69 -10.03 -4.99
C VAL A 16 -2.40 -11.38 -4.94
N ARG A 17 -2.24 -12.11 -3.84
CA ARG A 17 -2.75 -13.49 -3.65
C ARG A 17 -4.04 -13.54 -2.83
N TRP A 18 -4.86 -12.49 -2.87
CA TRP A 18 -6.18 -12.49 -2.24
C TRP A 18 -7.20 -13.19 -3.13
N CYS A 19 -8.30 -13.67 -2.52
CA CYS A 19 -9.39 -14.29 -3.27
C CYS A 19 -10.01 -13.28 -4.25
N PRO A 20 -10.45 -13.69 -5.45
CA PRO A 20 -11.15 -12.80 -6.36
C PRO A 20 -12.40 -12.22 -5.69
N GLY A 21 -12.55 -10.89 -5.75
CA GLY A 21 -13.63 -10.17 -5.07
C GLY A 21 -13.36 -9.83 -3.59
N CYS A 22 -12.16 -10.08 -3.06
CA CYS A 22 -11.80 -9.69 -1.71
C CYS A 22 -11.84 -8.15 -1.53
N GLY A 23 -12.37 -7.69 -0.39
CA GLY A 23 -12.42 -6.25 -0.08
C GLY A 23 -11.04 -5.60 0.10
N ASP A 24 -10.01 -6.40 0.41
CA ASP A 24 -8.65 -5.91 0.65
C ASP A 24 -8.04 -5.24 -0.60
N TYR A 25 -8.50 -5.58 -1.82
CA TYR A 25 -8.09 -4.89 -3.04
C TYR A 25 -8.47 -3.41 -3.02
N ALA A 26 -9.69 -3.08 -2.57
CA ALA A 26 -10.15 -1.70 -2.47
C ALA A 26 -9.37 -0.93 -1.39
N ILE A 27 -9.10 -1.59 -0.25
CA ILE A 27 -8.30 -1.03 0.83
C ILE A 27 -6.88 -0.73 0.34
N LEU A 28 -6.23 -1.67 -0.34
CA LEU A 28 -4.89 -1.49 -0.90
C LEU A 28 -4.81 -0.27 -1.83
N ALA A 29 -5.77 -0.14 -2.76
CA ALA A 29 -5.81 1.00 -3.69
C ALA A 29 -5.96 2.33 -2.94
N GLN A 30 -6.83 2.38 -1.92
CA GLN A 30 -7.06 3.58 -1.13
C GLN A 30 -5.87 3.93 -0.24
N VAL A 31 -5.18 2.94 0.34
CA VAL A 31 -3.97 3.14 1.13
C VAL A 31 -2.86 3.75 0.26
N LYS A 32 -2.61 3.22 -0.95
CA LYS A 32 -1.61 3.80 -1.88
C LYS A 32 -1.90 5.26 -2.20
N LYS A 33 -3.17 5.60 -2.41
CA LYS A 33 -3.59 6.99 -2.62
C LYS A 33 -3.32 7.86 -1.39
N MET A 34 -3.69 7.39 -0.20
CA MET A 34 -3.45 8.13 1.04
C MET A 34 -1.95 8.34 1.33
N LEU A 35 -1.12 7.33 1.08
CA LEU A 35 0.34 7.43 1.24
C LEU A 35 0.95 8.43 0.24
N SER A 36 0.39 8.51 -0.97
CA SER A 36 0.78 9.48 -2.00
C SER A 36 0.41 10.93 -1.64
N ASP A 37 -0.67 11.14 -0.91
CA ASP A 37 -1.16 12.48 -0.53
C ASP A 37 -0.46 13.02 0.75
N MET A 38 0.26 12.17 1.48
CA MET A 38 0.96 12.59 2.70
C MET A 38 2.24 13.37 2.40
N PRO A 39 2.55 14.44 3.17
CA PRO A 39 3.75 15.26 3.00
C PRO A 39 4.98 14.60 3.65
N LEU A 40 5.17 13.30 3.43
CA LEU A 40 6.27 12.49 3.96
C LEU A 40 6.94 11.75 2.80
N LEU A 41 8.25 11.58 2.88
CA LEU A 41 8.99 10.73 1.94
C LEU A 41 8.64 9.25 2.18
N ARG A 42 8.83 8.39 1.18
CA ARG A 42 8.51 6.95 1.29
C ARG A 42 9.37 6.29 2.37
N GLU A 43 10.63 6.67 2.49
CA GLU A 43 11.56 6.16 3.52
C GLU A 43 11.19 6.57 4.96
N GLU A 44 10.32 7.57 5.12
CA GLU A 44 9.83 8.02 6.44
C GLU A 44 8.56 7.28 6.88
N GLN A 45 8.09 6.33 6.07
CA GLN A 45 6.83 5.63 6.27
C GLN A 45 7.08 4.13 6.49
N VAL A 46 6.52 3.57 7.57
CA VAL A 46 6.59 2.15 7.88
C VAL A 46 5.19 1.56 7.96
N PHE A 47 4.96 0.49 7.22
CA PHE A 47 3.69 -0.23 7.21
C PHE A 47 3.81 -1.54 8.02
N LEU A 48 3.12 -1.60 9.15
CA LEU A 48 3.12 -2.76 10.05
C LEU A 48 1.84 -3.57 9.89
N SER A 49 1.96 -4.89 9.93
CA SER A 49 0.83 -5.81 9.83
C SER A 49 0.93 -6.96 10.82
N GLY A 50 -0.22 -7.51 11.22
CA GLY A 50 -0.31 -8.69 12.08
C GLY A 50 -0.21 -10.00 11.31
N ILE A 51 -1.08 -10.97 11.63
CA ILE A 51 -1.17 -12.26 10.93
C ILE A 51 -2.56 -12.41 10.31
N GLY A 52 -2.63 -12.76 9.02
CA GLY A 52 -3.88 -12.93 8.28
C GLY A 52 -3.75 -12.66 6.78
N CYS A 53 -4.85 -12.78 6.04
CA CYS A 53 -4.90 -12.45 4.61
C CYS A 53 -4.55 -10.98 4.37
N ALA A 54 -5.21 -10.07 5.10
CA ALA A 54 -4.96 -8.63 5.04
C ALA A 54 -3.52 -8.27 5.45
N SER A 55 -2.88 -9.08 6.29
CA SER A 55 -1.51 -8.84 6.74
C SER A 55 -0.44 -9.01 5.65
N ARG A 56 -0.82 -9.46 4.45
CA ARG A 56 0.09 -9.44 3.29
C ARG A 56 0.18 -8.07 2.63
N MET A 57 -0.62 -7.11 3.06
CA MET A 57 -0.65 -5.75 2.51
C MET A 57 0.72 -5.07 2.43
N PRO A 58 1.64 -5.14 3.42
CA PRO A 58 2.98 -4.56 3.27
C PRO A 58 3.77 -5.14 2.08
N ASN A 59 3.53 -6.39 1.68
CA ASN A 59 4.20 -7.00 0.53
C ASN A 59 3.68 -6.47 -0.82
N TYR A 60 2.53 -5.79 -0.81
CA TYR A 60 1.84 -5.26 -1.98
C TYR A 60 1.96 -3.72 -2.11
N LEU A 61 2.62 -3.08 -1.14
CA LEU A 61 3.00 -1.66 -1.07
C LEU A 61 4.42 -1.38 -1.59
#